data_AF-A0A954ZLH0-F1
#
_entry.id   AF-A0A954ZLH0-F1
#
_cell.length_a   1.000
_cell.length_b   1.000
_cell.length_c   1.000
_cell.angle_alpha   90.00
_cell.angle_beta   90.00
_cell.angle_gamma   90.00
#
_symmetry.space_group_name_H-M   'P 1'
#
loop_
_entity.id
_entity.type
_entity.pdbx_description
1 polymer ?
#
loop_
_entity_poly.entity_id
_entity_poly.type
_entity_poly.pdbx_seq_one_letter_code
_entity_poly.pdbx_strand_id
1 'polypeptide(L)'
;MLAKKASGRVDGFIVEGPTAGGHNAPPRGKPKRNDRGEPVYGDRDVVDLDAIAALGRPFWLAGSYGSPEQIAAALETGAAGVQVGTAFAFCEESGLSSEIKADVLKSCRHGEPEVVTDPLASPTGFPFKVLQVEGSISDESVYDQRQRVCDLGFLRQAYRKDSGELGWRCPGEPSAAYV
;
A
#
# COMPACT_ATOMS: atom_id res chain seq x y z
N MET A 1 20.33 11.74 -2.22
CA MET A 1 20.95 10.42 -1.95
C MET A 1 20.34 9.28 -2.78
N LEU A 2 19.06 9.33 -3.14
CA LEU A 2 18.35 8.24 -3.84
C LEU A 2 18.93 7.92 -5.24
N ALA A 3 19.07 8.93 -6.11
CA ALA A 3 19.69 8.73 -7.44
C ALA A 3 21.17 8.30 -7.39
N LYS A 4 21.89 8.69 -6.33
CA LYS A 4 23.34 8.48 -6.20
C LYS A 4 23.70 7.12 -5.57
N LYS A 5 22.76 6.46 -4.89
CA LYS A 5 22.96 5.17 -4.20
C LYS A 5 22.34 3.98 -4.94
N ALA A 6 21.62 4.21 -6.04
CA ALA A 6 21.12 3.14 -6.87
C ALA A 6 22.29 2.37 -7.51
N SER A 7 22.17 1.04 -7.60
CA SER A 7 23.15 0.18 -8.29
C SER A 7 23.09 0.32 -9.82
N GLY A 8 22.16 1.14 -10.34
CA GLY A 8 21.96 1.41 -11.75
C GLY A 8 21.41 2.82 -11.99
N ARG A 9 21.06 3.08 -13.25
CA ARG A 9 20.49 4.36 -13.66
C ARG A 9 19.03 4.46 -13.20
N VAL A 10 18.69 5.60 -12.60
CA VAL A 10 17.30 5.98 -12.26
C VAL A 10 16.90 7.14 -13.15
N ASP A 11 15.88 6.94 -13.97
CA ASP A 11 15.38 7.94 -14.92
C ASP A 11 14.29 8.84 -14.34
N GLY A 12 13.66 8.45 -13.23
CA GLY A 12 12.69 9.27 -12.51
C GLY A 12 12.16 8.62 -11.24
N PHE A 13 11.24 9.30 -10.56
CA PHE A 13 10.73 8.88 -9.26
C PHE A 13 9.21 8.88 -9.21
N ILE A 14 8.61 7.83 -8.63
CA ILE A 14 7.24 7.87 -8.16
C ILE A 14 7.27 8.28 -6.69
N VAL A 15 6.62 9.39 -6.37
CA VAL A 15 6.51 9.92 -5.02
C VAL A 15 5.12 9.55 -4.50
N GLU A 16 5.07 8.45 -3.75
CA GLU A 16 3.83 7.92 -3.19
C GLU A 16 3.55 8.53 -1.81
N GLY A 17 2.36 9.13 -1.67
CA GLY A 17 1.85 9.62 -0.39
C GLY A 17 1.01 8.56 0.38
N PRO A 18 0.73 8.79 1.67
CA PRO A 18 0.02 7.83 2.55
C PRO A 18 -1.41 7.47 2.14
N THR A 19 -1.99 8.20 1.18
CA THR A 19 -3.35 7.96 0.69
C THR A 19 -3.39 7.03 -0.52
N ALA A 20 -2.23 6.57 -1.02
CA ALA A 20 -2.17 5.60 -2.10
C ALA A 20 -2.80 4.26 -1.71
N GLY A 21 -3.51 3.64 -2.66
CA GLY A 21 -4.05 2.29 -2.51
C GLY A 21 -2.95 1.23 -2.52
N GLY A 22 -3.22 0.07 -1.93
CA GLY A 22 -2.25 -1.04 -1.87
C GLY A 22 -1.24 -0.90 -0.73
N HIS A 23 -0.04 -1.47 -0.90
CA HIS A 23 1.03 -1.36 0.11
C HIS A 23 1.53 0.07 0.23
N ASN A 24 1.61 0.57 1.45
CA ASN A 24 2.25 1.85 1.75
C ASN A 24 3.58 1.64 2.47
N ALA A 25 4.47 2.62 2.33
CA ALA A 25 5.59 2.75 3.25
C ALA A 25 5.07 2.98 4.69
N PRO A 26 5.68 2.37 5.72
CA PRO A 26 5.30 2.62 7.11
C PRO A 26 5.66 4.06 7.51
N PRO A 27 4.90 4.68 8.44
CA PRO A 27 5.22 6.01 8.96
C PRO A 27 6.61 6.09 9.55
N ARG A 28 7.26 7.24 9.38
CA ARG A 28 8.62 7.49 9.86
C ARG A 28 8.63 7.84 11.34
N GLY A 29 9.48 7.14 12.08
CA GLY A 29 9.75 7.40 13.49
C GLY A 29 9.15 6.33 14.39
N LYS A 30 8.74 6.72 15.61
CA LYS A 30 8.15 5.78 16.56
C LYS A 30 6.75 5.40 16.07
N PRO A 31 6.43 4.11 15.90
CA PRO A 31 5.10 3.67 15.49
C PRO A 31 4.02 4.20 16.44
N LYS A 32 3.00 4.80 15.85
CA LYS A 32 1.77 5.23 16.53
C LYS A 32 0.57 4.70 15.76
N ARG A 33 -0.49 4.37 16.49
CA ARG A 33 -1.76 3.92 15.91
C ARG A 33 -2.88 4.82 16.40
N ASN A 34 -3.90 5.02 15.57
CA ASN A 34 -5.15 5.66 15.98
C ASN A 34 -6.04 4.66 16.74
N ASP A 35 -7.24 5.11 17.16
CA ASP A 35 -8.18 4.28 17.92
C ASP A 35 -8.74 3.09 17.11
N ARG A 36 -8.66 3.16 15.78
CA ARG A 36 -9.01 2.08 14.84
C ARG A 36 -7.83 1.13 14.55
N GLY A 37 -6.67 1.35 15.17
CA GLY A 37 -5.47 0.53 14.99
C GLY A 37 -4.64 0.86 13.74
N GLU A 38 -5.00 1.90 12.97
CA GLU A 38 -4.29 2.29 11.76
C GLU A 38 -2.99 3.04 12.09
N PRO A 39 -1.90 2.86 11.33
CA PRO A 39 -0.70 3.67 11.44
C PRO A 39 -0.99 5.16 11.23
N VAL A 40 -0.41 5.99 12.10
CA VAL A 40 -0.53 7.45 12.01
C VAL A 40 0.69 8.03 11.29
N TYR A 41 0.44 8.62 10.13
CA TYR A 41 1.42 9.41 9.37
C TYR A 41 1.47 10.84 9.91
N GLY A 42 2.67 11.41 10.02
CA GLY A 42 2.87 12.76 10.55
C GLY A 42 3.75 13.62 9.65
N ASP A 43 4.20 14.78 10.15
CA ASP A 43 4.96 15.77 9.38
C ASP A 43 6.22 15.21 8.73
N ARG A 44 6.82 14.17 9.32
CA ARG A 44 8.01 13.50 8.78
C ARG A 44 7.72 12.68 7.52
N ASP A 45 6.47 12.31 7.30
CA ASP A 45 5.99 11.56 6.15
C ASP A 45 5.58 12.46 4.98
N VAL A 46 5.51 13.77 5.22
CA VAL A 46 5.34 14.76 4.15
C VAL A 46 6.62 14.83 3.34
N VAL A 47 6.49 14.63 2.03
CA VAL A 47 7.63 14.65 1.11
C VAL A 47 8.01 16.09 0.80
N ASP A 48 9.30 16.39 0.92
CA ASP A 48 9.90 17.63 0.44
C ASP A 48 10.07 17.55 -1.09
N LEU A 49 9.12 18.12 -1.82
CA LEU A 49 9.09 18.08 -3.29
C LEU A 49 10.21 18.90 -3.92
N ASP A 50 10.65 19.99 -3.29
CA ASP A 50 11.79 20.78 -3.77
C ASP A 50 13.08 19.96 -3.70
N ALA A 51 13.26 19.19 -2.62
CA ALA A 51 14.38 18.27 -2.50
C ALA A 51 14.33 17.13 -3.52
N ILE A 52 13.14 16.66 -3.91
CA ILE A 52 12.98 15.68 -5.01
C ILE A 52 13.34 16.33 -6.34
N ALA A 53 12.81 17.51 -6.64
CA ALA A 53 13.10 18.25 -7.87
C ALA A 53 14.61 18.54 -8.02
N ALA A 54 15.28 18.88 -6.91
CA ALA A 54 16.73 19.12 -6.86
C ALA A 54 17.59 17.89 -7.24
N LEU A 55 17.00 16.69 -7.34
CA LEU A 55 17.69 15.51 -7.87
C LEU A 55 17.88 15.57 -9.40
N GLY A 56 17.24 16.51 -10.10
CA GLY A 56 17.40 16.73 -11.54
C GLY A 56 16.83 15.61 -12.41
N ARG A 57 15.83 14.89 -11.92
CA ARG A 57 15.10 13.83 -12.64
C ARG A 57 13.59 14.10 -12.55
N PRO A 58 12.80 13.72 -13.57
CA PRO A 58 11.35 13.82 -13.49
C PRO A 58 10.81 12.99 -12.33
N PHE A 59 9.69 13.44 -11.77
CA PHE A 59 8.96 12.72 -10.74
C PHE A 59 7.46 12.82 -10.98
N TRP A 60 6.71 11.84 -10.48
CA TRP A 60 5.25 11.79 -10.53
C TRP A 60 4.69 11.63 -9.13
N LEU A 61 3.57 12.30 -8.84
CA LEU A 61 2.88 12.16 -7.56
C LEU A 61 1.86 11.02 -7.60
N ALA A 62 1.78 10.26 -6.52
CA ALA A 62 0.84 9.14 -6.36
C ALA A 62 0.14 9.18 -5.01
N GLY A 63 -1.11 8.71 -4.98
CA GLY A 63 -1.98 8.75 -3.81
C GLY A 63 -2.95 9.94 -3.86
N SER A 64 -4.22 9.66 -4.15
CA SER A 64 -5.31 10.64 -4.29
C SER A 64 -5.14 11.71 -5.38
N TYR A 65 -4.19 11.56 -6.31
CA TYR A 65 -3.96 12.48 -7.44
C TYR A 65 -4.82 12.18 -8.69
N GLY A 66 -5.98 11.53 -8.52
CA GLY A 66 -6.80 11.04 -9.63
C GLY A 66 -7.81 12.05 -10.20
N SER A 67 -7.96 13.23 -9.59
CA SER A 67 -8.91 14.26 -10.05
C SER A 67 -8.21 15.32 -10.92
N PRO A 68 -8.94 16.04 -11.80
CA PRO A 68 -8.36 17.12 -12.59
C PRO A 68 -7.63 18.17 -11.75
N GLU A 69 -8.20 18.54 -10.59
CA GLU A 69 -7.63 19.55 -9.69
C GLU A 69 -6.33 19.06 -9.07
N GLN A 70 -6.28 17.79 -8.66
CA GLN A 70 -5.07 17.21 -8.10
C GLN A 70 -3.97 17.02 -9.15
N ILE A 71 -4.34 16.66 -10.39
CA ILE A 71 -3.39 16.61 -11.51
C ILE A 71 -2.79 18.00 -11.75
N ALA A 72 -3.63 19.05 -11.80
CA ALA A 72 -3.15 20.42 -11.96
C ALA A 72 -2.22 20.82 -10.81
N ALA A 73 -2.61 20.55 -9.56
CA ALA A 73 -1.78 20.82 -8.39
C ALA A 73 -0.42 20.09 -8.44
N ALA A 74 -0.39 18.83 -8.88
CA ALA A 74 0.87 18.09 -9.05
C ALA A 74 1.78 18.76 -10.08
N LEU A 75 1.24 19.17 -11.23
CA LEU A 75 2.01 19.86 -12.26
C LEU A 75 2.55 21.22 -11.77
N GLU A 76 1.79 21.95 -10.97
CA GLU A 76 2.21 23.22 -10.35
C GLU A 76 3.42 23.05 -9.42
N THR A 77 3.58 21.88 -8.78
CA THR A 77 4.78 21.56 -7.98
C THR A 77 6.02 21.20 -8.82
N GLY A 78 5.91 21.21 -10.15
CA GLY A 78 6.98 20.79 -11.05
C GLY A 78 7.06 19.29 -11.28
N ALA A 79 6.05 18.51 -10.87
CA ALA A 79 5.97 17.10 -11.22
C ALA A 79 5.76 16.94 -12.73
N ALA A 80 6.27 15.85 -13.30
CA ALA A 80 6.04 15.47 -14.69
C ALA A 80 4.62 14.91 -14.93
N GLY A 81 3.88 14.61 -13.85
CA GLY A 81 2.51 14.11 -13.90
C GLY A 81 2.15 13.35 -12.63
N VAL A 82 1.22 12.40 -12.75
CA VAL A 82 0.71 11.60 -11.65
C VAL A 82 0.71 10.10 -11.98
N GLN A 83 0.71 9.26 -10.95
CA GLN A 83 0.41 7.83 -11.08
C GLN A 83 -0.91 7.53 -10.36
N VAL A 84 -1.84 6.90 -11.08
CA VAL A 84 -3.20 6.63 -10.59
C VAL A 84 -3.45 5.12 -10.64
N GLY A 85 -3.81 4.54 -9.49
CA GLY A 85 -4.17 3.12 -9.36
C GLY A 85 -5.67 2.93 -9.21
N THR A 86 -6.24 3.41 -8.09
CA THR A 86 -7.63 3.14 -7.68
C THR A 86 -8.67 3.43 -8.77
N ALA A 87 -8.58 4.56 -9.49
CA ALA A 87 -9.53 4.86 -10.56
C ALA A 87 -9.53 3.79 -11.66
N PHE A 88 -8.34 3.33 -12.08
CA PHE A 88 -8.18 2.29 -13.10
C PHE A 88 -8.54 0.89 -12.59
N ALA A 89 -8.46 0.64 -11.28
CA ALA A 89 -8.94 -0.60 -10.69
C ALA A 89 -10.46 -0.82 -10.92
N PHE A 90 -11.22 0.27 -11.10
CA PHE A 90 -12.66 0.23 -11.38
C PHE A 90 -13.02 0.42 -12.87
N CYS A 91 -12.05 0.46 -13.78
CA CYS A 91 -12.31 0.40 -15.22
C CYS A 91 -12.83 -0.98 -15.65
N GLU A 92 -13.49 -1.06 -16.81
CA GLU A 92 -14.07 -2.30 -17.32
C GLU A 92 -13.01 -3.41 -17.50
N GLU A 93 -11.81 -3.04 -17.96
CA GLU A 93 -10.69 -3.93 -18.27
C GLU A 93 -10.00 -4.52 -17.02
N SER A 94 -10.23 -3.94 -15.84
CA SER A 94 -9.64 -4.44 -14.59
C SER A 94 -10.16 -5.83 -14.24
N GLY A 95 -9.31 -6.67 -13.64
CA GLY A 95 -9.66 -8.03 -13.21
C GLY A 95 -10.55 -8.11 -11.96
N LEU A 96 -10.99 -6.99 -11.37
CA LEU A 96 -11.99 -7.01 -10.30
C LEU A 96 -13.35 -7.51 -10.83
N SER A 97 -14.12 -8.20 -9.98
CA SER A 97 -15.45 -8.67 -10.39
C SER A 97 -16.38 -7.50 -10.71
N SER A 98 -17.29 -7.71 -11.67
CA SER A 98 -18.29 -6.72 -12.08
C SER A 98 -19.16 -6.29 -10.92
N GLU A 99 -19.51 -7.23 -10.05
CA GLU A 99 -20.38 -7.02 -8.89
C GLU A 99 -19.70 -6.10 -7.87
N ILE A 100 -18.44 -6.40 -7.50
CA ILE A 100 -17.66 -5.56 -6.57
C ILE A 100 -17.48 -4.16 -7.15
N LYS A 101 -17.17 -4.04 -8.46
CA LYS A 101 -17.04 -2.72 -9.10
C LYS A 101 -18.35 -1.94 -8.98
N ALA A 102 -19.49 -2.56 -9.29
CA ALA A 102 -20.80 -1.90 -9.25
C ALA A 102 -21.18 -1.45 -7.84
N ASP A 103 -21.00 -2.31 -6.84
CA ASP A 103 -21.35 -2.03 -5.45
C ASP A 103 -20.49 -0.90 -4.87
N VAL A 104 -19.18 -0.93 -5.13
CA VAL A 104 -18.27 0.12 -4.68
C VAL A 104 -18.59 1.45 -5.37
N LEU A 105 -18.80 1.45 -6.69
CA LEU A 105 -19.16 2.69 -7.40
C LEU A 105 -20.49 3.27 -6.92
N LYS A 106 -21.45 2.42 -6.53
CA LYS A 106 -22.68 2.85 -5.87
C LYS A 106 -22.38 3.47 -4.50
N SER A 107 -21.59 2.83 -3.64
CA SER A 107 -21.20 3.36 -2.33
C SER A 107 -20.48 4.72 -2.45
N CYS A 108 -19.55 4.85 -3.40
CA CYS A 108 -18.85 6.11 -3.68
C CYS A 108 -19.81 7.27 -4.03
N ARG A 109 -20.88 7.00 -4.79
CA ARG A 109 -21.89 8.01 -5.14
C ARG A 109 -22.72 8.50 -3.94
N HIS A 110 -22.81 7.69 -2.89
CA HIS A 110 -23.49 8.06 -1.64
C HIS A 110 -22.53 8.68 -0.61
N GLY A 111 -21.22 8.71 -0.91
CA GLY A 111 -20.20 9.23 0.01
C GLY A 111 -19.91 8.28 1.19
N GLU A 112 -20.17 6.99 1.01
CA GLU A 112 -20.08 5.97 2.06
C GLU A 112 -18.86 5.02 2.00
N PRO A 113 -17.82 5.18 1.14
CA PRO A 113 -16.74 4.19 1.12
C PRO A 113 -15.89 4.30 2.39
N GLU A 114 -15.70 3.18 3.08
CA GLU A 114 -14.82 3.09 4.23
C GLU A 114 -13.47 2.49 3.83
N VAL A 115 -12.39 3.19 4.15
CA VAL A 115 -11.02 2.75 3.83
C VAL A 115 -10.21 2.68 5.11
N VAL A 116 -9.43 1.61 5.27
CA VAL A 116 -8.56 1.35 6.42
C VAL A 116 -7.13 1.16 5.95
N THR A 117 -6.17 1.70 6.71
CA THR A 117 -4.75 1.34 6.59
C THR A 117 -4.47 0.17 7.51
N ASP A 118 -4.55 -1.04 6.99
CA ASP A 118 -4.36 -2.25 7.79
C ASP A 118 -2.87 -2.60 7.90
N PRO A 119 -2.27 -2.63 9.10
CA PRO A 119 -0.87 -2.99 9.30
C PRO A 119 -0.58 -4.49 9.13
N LEU A 120 -1.59 -5.35 9.04
CA LEU A 120 -1.51 -6.82 9.06
C LEU A 120 -2.17 -7.51 7.87
N ALA A 121 -2.93 -6.80 7.03
CA ALA A 121 -3.58 -7.36 5.84
C ALA A 121 -2.62 -8.05 4.86
N SER A 122 -1.31 -7.75 4.93
CA SER A 122 -0.28 -8.34 4.09
C SER A 122 0.79 -9.07 4.90
N PRO A 123 1.26 -10.24 4.42
CA PRO A 123 2.38 -10.95 5.03
C PRO A 123 3.73 -10.20 4.89
N THR A 124 3.79 -9.13 4.10
CA THR A 124 5.00 -8.32 3.92
C THR A 124 5.37 -7.49 5.15
N GLY A 125 4.42 -7.26 6.06
CA GLY A 125 4.60 -6.38 7.23
C GLY A 125 4.56 -4.88 6.90
N PHE A 126 4.27 -4.52 5.65
CA PHE A 126 4.00 -3.14 5.24
C PHE A 126 2.50 -2.87 5.39
N PRO A 127 2.10 -1.67 5.86
CA PRO A 127 0.69 -1.29 5.86
C PRO A 127 0.06 -1.42 4.49
N PHE A 128 -1.21 -1.79 4.44
CA PHE A 128 -1.97 -1.94 3.22
C PHE A 128 -3.27 -1.15 3.29
N LYS A 129 -3.56 -0.36 2.27
CA LYS A 129 -4.78 0.41 2.15
C LYS A 129 -5.90 -0.49 1.61
N VAL A 130 -6.85 -0.85 2.47
CA VAL A 130 -7.96 -1.77 2.20
C VAL A 130 -9.27 -1.00 2.17
N LEU A 131 -10.03 -1.14 1.08
CA LEU A 131 -11.43 -0.74 1.02
C LEU A 131 -12.28 -1.78 1.75
N GLN A 132 -13.14 -1.34 2.66
CA GLN A 132 -14.08 -2.20 3.37
C GLN A 132 -15.28 -2.47 2.46
N VAL A 133 -15.50 -3.75 2.15
CA VAL A 133 -16.59 -4.22 1.28
C VAL A 133 -17.20 -5.46 1.92
N GLU A 134 -18.48 -5.37 2.25
CA GLU A 134 -19.22 -6.48 2.85
C GLU A 134 -19.16 -7.74 1.96
N GLY A 135 -18.98 -8.90 2.58
CA GLY A 135 -18.83 -10.19 1.94
C GLY A 135 -17.47 -10.43 1.27
N SER A 136 -16.53 -9.49 1.37
CA SER A 136 -15.19 -9.63 0.80
C SER A 136 -14.15 -10.04 1.85
N ILE A 137 -12.91 -10.25 1.42
CA ILE A 137 -11.79 -10.55 2.34
C ILE A 137 -11.41 -9.40 3.28
N SER A 138 -12.03 -8.23 3.15
CA SER A 138 -11.89 -7.15 4.14
C SER A 138 -12.71 -7.42 5.41
N ASP A 139 -13.70 -8.32 5.35
CA ASP A 139 -14.45 -8.78 6.52
C ASP A 139 -13.66 -9.86 7.27
N GLU A 140 -13.54 -9.69 8.59
CA GLU A 140 -12.82 -10.64 9.46
C GLU A 140 -13.40 -12.06 9.36
N SER A 141 -14.73 -12.20 9.33
CA SER A 141 -15.39 -13.50 9.26
C SER A 141 -15.12 -14.26 7.95
N VAL A 142 -14.92 -13.54 6.84
CA VAL A 142 -14.56 -14.13 5.53
C VAL A 142 -13.05 -14.40 5.49
N TYR A 143 -12.25 -13.47 6.01
CA TYR A 143 -10.80 -13.61 6.09
C TYR A 143 -10.38 -14.84 6.90
N ASP A 144 -11.02 -15.10 8.04
CA ASP A 144 -10.71 -16.23 8.92
C ASP A 144 -10.99 -17.61 8.29
N GLN A 145 -11.87 -17.66 7.29
CA GLN A 145 -12.15 -18.88 6.53
C GLN A 145 -11.03 -19.18 5.51
N ARG A 146 -10.12 -18.23 5.25
CA ARG A 146 -9.04 -18.40 4.28
C ARG A 146 -7.99 -19.37 4.82
N GLN A 147 -7.69 -20.38 4.02
CA GLN A 147 -6.52 -21.22 4.27
C GLN A 147 -5.23 -20.44 3.97
N ARG A 148 -4.45 -20.16 5.02
CA ARG A 148 -3.13 -19.55 4.89
C ARG A 148 -2.14 -20.59 4.34
N VAL A 149 -1.37 -20.22 3.32
CA VAL A 149 -0.35 -21.05 2.69
C VAL A 149 0.78 -20.17 2.16
N CYS A 150 2.03 -20.62 2.33
CA CYS A 150 3.23 -19.99 1.77
C CYS A 150 3.88 -20.90 0.72
N ASP A 151 3.22 -20.98 -0.42
CA ASP A 151 3.59 -21.78 -1.59
C ASP A 151 4.69 -21.10 -2.44
N LEU A 152 4.62 -19.78 -2.62
CA LEU A 152 5.61 -19.01 -3.38
C LEU A 152 6.96 -18.86 -2.64
N GLY A 153 6.95 -18.87 -1.31
CA GLY A 153 8.16 -18.84 -0.50
C GLY A 153 8.96 -17.52 -0.50
N PHE A 154 8.50 -16.47 -1.18
CA PHE A 154 9.23 -15.19 -1.32
C PHE A 154 9.52 -14.46 -0.01
N LEU A 155 8.72 -14.73 1.04
CA LEU A 155 8.86 -14.11 2.36
C LEU A 155 9.43 -15.09 3.41
N ARG A 156 10.03 -16.21 2.99
CA ARG A 156 10.65 -17.15 3.92
C ARG A 156 11.85 -16.53 4.61
N GLN A 157 11.91 -16.72 5.91
CA GLN A 157 12.98 -16.25 6.78
C GLN A 157 13.59 -17.44 7.51
N ALA A 158 14.91 -17.44 7.59
CA ALA A 158 15.63 -18.36 8.45
C ALA A 158 15.43 -17.97 9.91
N TYR A 159 15.24 -18.96 10.79
CA TYR A 159 15.28 -18.78 12.24
C TYR A 159 16.06 -19.91 12.89
N ARG A 160 16.47 -19.72 14.14
CA ARG A 160 17.14 -20.76 14.94
C ARG A 160 16.11 -21.49 15.80
N LYS A 161 16.01 -22.80 15.65
CA LYS A 161 15.16 -23.64 16.49
C LYS A 161 15.77 -23.78 17.90
N ASP A 162 14.97 -24.22 18.86
CA ASP A 162 15.43 -24.54 20.23
C ASP A 162 16.51 -25.62 20.25
N SER A 163 16.44 -26.57 19.30
CA SER A 163 17.47 -27.59 19.08
C SER A 163 18.82 -27.02 18.58
N GLY A 164 18.85 -25.75 18.19
CA GLY A 164 20.01 -25.06 17.61
C GLY A 164 20.14 -25.21 16.09
N GLU A 165 19.27 -25.99 15.45
CA GLU A 165 19.23 -26.16 14.00
C GLU A 165 18.60 -24.96 13.27
N LEU A 166 18.88 -24.87 11.97
CA LEU A 166 18.23 -23.90 11.08
C LEU A 166 16.79 -24.33 10.78
N GLY A 167 15.84 -23.43 11.02
CA GLY A 167 14.46 -23.54 10.59
C GLY A 167 14.11 -22.47 9.56
N TRP A 168 12.97 -22.67 8.90
CA TRP A 168 12.38 -21.70 7.97
C TRP A 168 10.95 -21.43 8.39
N ARG A 169 10.54 -20.17 8.33
CA ARG A 169 9.17 -19.72 8.58
C ARG A 169 8.79 -18.65 7.57
N CYS A 170 7.52 -18.46 7.33
CA CYS A 170 6.98 -17.52 6.37
C CYS A 170 5.73 -16.84 6.93
N PRO A 171 5.64 -15.49 6.93
CA PRO A 171 4.43 -14.81 7.40
C PRO A 171 3.16 -15.14 6.59
N GLY A 172 3.25 -15.88 5.48
CA GLY A 172 2.11 -16.38 4.72
C GLY A 172 1.59 -17.76 5.16
N GLU A 173 2.31 -18.49 6.01
CA GLU A 173 1.92 -19.83 6.46
C GLU A 173 0.83 -19.78 7.56
N PRO A 174 0.19 -20.92 7.89
CA PRO A 174 -0.75 -20.99 9.01
C PRO A 174 -0.15 -20.41 10.29
N SER A 175 -0.95 -19.67 11.07
CA SER A 175 -0.44 -18.92 12.24
C SER A 175 0.35 -19.80 13.21
N ALA A 176 -0.10 -21.03 13.45
CA ALA A 176 0.56 -22.00 14.32
C ALA A 176 1.93 -22.49 13.83
N ALA A 177 2.23 -22.38 12.53
CA ALA A 177 3.53 -22.75 11.95
C ALA A 177 4.52 -21.56 11.91
N TYR A 178 4.02 -20.32 11.99
CA TYR A 178 4.83 -19.10 11.94
C TYR A 178 5.31 -18.59 13.30
N VAL A 179 4.44 -18.70 14.32
CA VAL A 179 4.66 -18.18 15.67
C VAL A 179 5.72 -19.00 16.41
#